data_AF-A0A651E3G4-F1
#
_entry.id   AF-A0A651E3G4-F1
#
_cell.length_a   1.000
_cell.length_b   1.000
_cell.length_c   1.000
_cell.angle_alpha   90.00
_cell.angle_beta   90.00
_cell.angle_gamma   90.00
#
_symmetry.space_group_name_H-M   'P 1'
#
loop_
_entity.id
_entity.type
_entity.pdbx_description
1 polymer ?
#
loop_
_entity_poly.entity_id
_entity_poly.type
_entity_poly.pdbx_seq_one_letter_code
_entity_poly.pdbx_strand_id
1 'polypeptide(L)'
;MKERSLLYFITAVLVSVIFLISLLIRTQLWFNAFASNQADMQAMPQTLKLLLPLMLIWVGWYFNNRHFLLASTILMTVLFMFHLNHGIIVTDTLFIPIDHAPAIRTTYVISFVLILASVGLGYYSHFLLGCCKDHECCQECECEETKEK
;
A
#
# COMPACT_ATOMS: atom_id res chain seq x y z
N MET A 1 -24.17 0.54 -5.38
CA MET A 1 -23.48 0.74 -4.09
C MET A 1 -23.29 2.23 -3.87
N LYS A 2 -23.50 2.74 -2.65
CA LYS A 2 -23.26 4.15 -2.30
C LYS A 2 -21.78 4.47 -2.54
N GLU A 3 -21.45 5.61 -3.14
CA GLU A 3 -20.08 5.98 -3.57
C GLU A 3 -19.00 5.79 -2.49
N ARG A 4 -19.38 5.92 -1.20
CA ARG A 4 -18.49 5.65 -0.05
C ARG A 4 -17.94 4.23 0.01
N SER A 5 -18.75 3.23 -0.35
CA SER A 5 -18.34 1.82 -0.30
C SER A 5 -17.37 1.47 -1.43
N LEU A 6 -17.39 2.24 -2.52
CA LEU A 6 -16.57 2.02 -3.71
C LEU A 6 -15.11 2.41 -3.47
N LEU A 7 -14.84 3.55 -2.84
CA LEU A 7 -13.46 3.98 -2.53
C LEU A 7 -12.76 3.00 -1.57
N TYR A 8 -13.46 2.55 -0.52
CA TYR A 8 -12.93 1.54 0.39
C TYR A 8 -12.68 0.20 -0.33
N PHE A 9 -13.56 -0.17 -1.25
CA PHE A 9 -13.38 -1.37 -2.06
C PHE A 9 -12.11 -1.28 -2.91
N ILE A 10 -11.88 -0.15 -3.58
CA ILE A 10 -10.66 0.06 -4.39
C ILE A 10 -9.40 -0.07 -3.53
N THR A 11 -9.38 0.50 -2.32
CA THR A 11 -8.21 0.35 -1.42
C THR A 11 -7.95 -1.11 -1.04
N ALA A 12 -8.99 -1.88 -0.71
CA ALA A 12 -8.85 -3.31 -0.40
C ALA A 12 -8.35 -4.12 -1.60
N VAL A 13 -8.84 -3.78 -2.80
CA VAL A 13 -8.40 -4.42 -4.05
C VAL A 13 -6.93 -4.12 -4.33
N LEU A 14 -6.48 -2.86 -4.19
CA LEU A 14 -5.07 -2.51 -4.39
C LEU A 14 -4.13 -3.27 -3.46
N VAL A 15 -4.47 -3.37 -2.17
CA VAL A 15 -3.64 -4.12 -1.22
C VAL A 15 -3.66 -5.63 -1.53
N SER A 16 -4.80 -6.15 -2.01
CA SER A 16 -4.91 -7.53 -2.49
C SER A 16 -4.01 -7.78 -3.71
N VAL A 17 -3.93 -6.82 -4.63
CA VAL A 17 -3.04 -6.91 -5.81
C VAL A 17 -1.58 -6.92 -5.39
N ILE A 18 -1.16 -6.06 -4.45
CA ILE A 18 0.21 -6.07 -3.91
C ILE A 18 0.52 -7.44 -3.28
N PHE A 19 -0.41 -7.96 -2.48
CA PHE A 19 -0.26 -9.28 -1.88
C PHE A 19 -0.13 -10.39 -2.93
N LEU A 20 -0.93 -10.35 -3.99
CA LEU A 20 -0.87 -11.33 -5.08
C LEU A 20 0.47 -11.24 -5.85
N ILE A 21 0.92 -10.03 -6.17
CA ILE A 21 2.24 -9.80 -6.78
C ILE A 21 3.33 -10.37 -5.85
N SER A 22 3.19 -10.20 -4.52
CA SER A 22 4.13 -10.74 -3.54
C SER A 22 4.20 -12.25 -3.52
N LEU A 23 3.06 -12.89 -3.73
CA LEU A 23 2.98 -14.33 -3.85
C LEU A 23 3.59 -14.82 -5.18
N LEU A 24 3.34 -14.11 -6.28
CA LEU A 24 3.84 -14.47 -7.62
C LEU A 24 5.37 -14.34 -7.73
N ILE A 25 5.97 -13.35 -7.07
CA ILE A 25 7.43 -13.17 -7.10
C ILE A 25 8.14 -14.29 -6.33
N ARG A 26 7.52 -14.81 -5.26
CA ARG A 26 8.06 -15.95 -4.50
C ARG A 26 8.13 -17.24 -5.28
N THR A 27 7.31 -17.40 -6.33
CA THR A 27 7.38 -18.59 -7.19
C THR A 27 8.52 -18.52 -8.20
N GLN A 28 9.20 -17.37 -8.32
CA GLN A 28 10.29 -17.21 -9.27
C GLN A 28 11.58 -17.86 -8.77
N LEU A 29 12.28 -18.55 -9.67
CA LEU A 29 13.53 -19.26 -9.37
C LEU A 29 14.61 -18.33 -8.82
N TRP A 30 14.72 -17.11 -9.35
CA TRP A 30 15.68 -16.11 -8.87
C TRP A 30 15.38 -15.69 -7.44
N PHE A 31 14.11 -15.59 -7.05
CA PHE A 31 13.75 -15.24 -5.67
C PHE A 31 14.24 -16.32 -4.70
N ASN A 32 14.09 -17.61 -5.04
CA ASN A 32 14.58 -18.71 -4.20
C ASN A 32 16.11 -18.90 -4.25
N ALA A 33 16.74 -18.65 -5.41
CA ALA A 33 18.19 -18.78 -5.58
C ALA A 33 18.97 -17.71 -4.80
N PHE A 34 18.39 -16.52 -4.63
CA PHE A 34 19.01 -15.41 -3.90
C PHE A 34 18.40 -15.16 -2.51
N ALA A 35 17.36 -15.89 -2.12
CA ALA A 35 16.78 -15.86 -0.77
C ALA A 35 17.77 -16.28 0.35
N SER A 36 18.89 -16.92 0.02
CA SER A 36 19.95 -17.27 0.98
C SER A 36 20.77 -16.05 1.44
N ASN A 37 20.80 -14.98 0.63
CA ASN A 37 21.40 -13.72 1.01
C ASN A 37 20.29 -12.81 1.58
N GLN A 38 20.42 -12.45 2.86
CA GLN A 38 19.45 -11.68 3.65
C GLN A 38 18.97 -10.36 3.00
N ALA A 39 19.76 -9.90 2.04
CA ALA A 39 19.57 -8.83 1.09
C ALA A 39 18.28 -8.93 0.23
N ASP A 40 17.97 -10.06 -0.39
CA ASP A 40 16.86 -10.15 -1.35
C ASP A 40 15.49 -10.36 -0.70
N MET A 41 15.48 -10.71 0.59
CA MET A 41 14.28 -10.66 1.45
C MET A 41 13.76 -9.22 1.65
N GLN A 42 14.49 -8.22 1.18
CA GLN A 42 14.22 -6.80 1.36
C GLN A 42 13.74 -6.12 0.06
N ALA A 43 13.79 -6.81 -1.10
CA ALA A 43 13.24 -6.29 -2.35
C ALA A 43 11.70 -6.23 -2.30
N MET A 44 11.10 -7.07 -1.45
CA MET A 44 9.65 -7.14 -1.31
C MET A 44 9.24 -7.44 0.14
N PRO A 45 8.20 -6.77 0.67
CA PRO A 45 7.77 -7.01 2.03
C PRO A 45 7.31 -8.45 2.21
N GLN A 46 7.62 -9.03 3.38
CA GLN A 46 7.27 -10.40 3.69
C GLN A 46 5.76 -10.61 3.59
N THR A 47 5.32 -11.67 2.90
CA THR A 47 3.89 -11.97 2.68
C THR A 47 3.11 -12.02 3.98
N LEU A 48 3.70 -12.58 5.05
CA LEU A 48 3.06 -12.64 6.36
C LEU A 48 2.87 -11.25 7.00
N LYS A 49 3.83 -10.34 6.79
CA LYS A 49 3.74 -8.94 7.26
C LYS A 49 2.70 -8.15 6.46
N LEU A 50 2.45 -8.52 5.20
CA LEU A 50 1.42 -7.90 4.36
C LEU A 50 0.02 -8.50 4.56
N LEU A 51 -0.06 -9.76 5.00
CA LEU A 51 -1.33 -10.46 5.23
C LEU A 51 -2.16 -9.80 6.34
N LEU A 52 -1.50 -9.39 7.43
CA LEU A 52 -2.17 -8.76 8.57
C LEU A 52 -2.87 -7.43 8.20
N PRO A 53 -2.19 -6.44 7.57
CA PRO A 53 -2.85 -5.22 7.12
C PRO A 53 -3.89 -5.49 6.01
N LEU A 54 -3.69 -6.49 5.14
CA LEU A 54 -4.67 -6.88 4.13
C LEU A 54 -5.99 -7.34 4.76
N MET A 55 -5.91 -8.27 5.72
CA MET A 55 -7.10 -8.78 6.43
C MET A 55 -7.81 -7.65 7.18
N LEU A 56 -7.06 -6.75 7.83
CA LEU A 56 -7.61 -5.58 8.51
C LEU A 56 -8.34 -4.65 7.53
N ILE A 57 -7.78 -4.35 6.36
CA ILE A 57 -8.44 -3.48 5.38
C ILE A 57 -9.75 -4.11 4.86
N TRP A 58 -9.76 -5.42 4.60
CA TRP A 58 -10.99 -6.14 4.22
C TRP A 58 -12.05 -6.12 5.32
N VAL A 59 -11.65 -6.31 6.58
CA VAL A 59 -12.54 -6.19 7.73
C VAL A 59 -13.07 -4.76 7.86
N GLY A 60 -12.22 -3.75 7.64
CA GLY A 60 -12.61 -2.34 7.65
C GLY A 60 -13.63 -1.97 6.58
N TRP A 61 -13.46 -2.54 5.39
CA TRP A 61 -14.42 -2.43 4.30
C TRP A 61 -15.76 -3.11 4.66
N TYR A 62 -15.73 -4.34 5.17
CA TYR A 62 -16.93 -5.11 5.53
C TYR A 62 -17.80 -4.38 6.56
N PHE A 63 -17.19 -3.82 7.61
CA PHE A 63 -17.89 -3.04 8.64
C PHE A 63 -18.15 -1.58 8.25
N ASN A 64 -17.65 -1.13 7.10
CA ASN A 64 -17.80 0.23 6.59
C ASN A 64 -17.39 1.32 7.61
N ASN A 65 -16.36 1.04 8.42
CA ASN A 65 -15.90 1.93 9.49
C ASN A 65 -14.67 2.74 9.04
N ARG A 66 -14.86 4.06 8.89
CA ARG A 66 -13.84 5.00 8.41
C ARG A 66 -12.57 5.02 9.27
N HIS A 67 -12.72 4.96 10.59
CA HIS A 67 -11.60 5.06 11.52
C HIS A 67 -10.78 3.78 11.54
N PHE A 68 -11.45 2.64 11.35
CA PHE A 68 -10.79 1.34 11.29
C PHE A 68 -9.94 1.19 10.02
N LEU A 69 -10.45 1.68 8.88
CA LEU A 69 -9.69 1.67 7.64
C LEU A 69 -8.45 2.58 7.72
N LEU A 70 -8.60 3.79 8.30
CA LEU A 70 -7.47 4.67 8.57
C LEU A 70 -6.42 3.99 9.45
N ALA A 71 -6.82 3.40 10.59
CA ALA A 71 -5.89 2.69 11.48
C ALA A 71 -5.15 1.55 10.77
N SER A 72 -5.84 0.80 9.90
CA SER A 72 -5.25 -0.27 9.10
C SER A 72 -4.22 0.26 8.10
N THR A 73 -4.50 1.39 7.46
CA THR A 73 -3.58 2.05 6.53
C THR A 73 -2.36 2.64 7.24
N ILE A 74 -2.53 3.22 8.43
CA ILE A 74 -1.42 3.68 9.28
C ILE A 74 -0.51 2.51 9.65
N LEU A 75 -1.10 1.38 10.10
CA LEU A 75 -0.36 0.17 10.42
C LEU A 75 0.44 -0.34 9.22
N MET A 76 -0.18 -0.37 8.03
CA MET A 76 0.50 -0.72 6.78
C MET A 76 1.68 0.23 6.49
N THR A 77 1.50 1.54 6.71
CA THR A 77 2.54 2.55 6.50
C THR A 77 3.73 2.35 7.44
N VAL A 78 3.46 2.06 8.72
CA VAL A 78 4.49 1.78 9.72
C VAL A 78 5.27 0.50 9.36
N LEU A 79 4.56 -0.58 9.00
CA LEU A 79 5.21 -1.83 8.57
C LEU A 79 6.07 -1.63 7.32
N PHE A 80 5.63 -0.78 6.41
CA PHE A 80 6.41 -0.41 5.23
C PHE A 80 7.65 0.42 5.58
N MET A 81 7.56 1.33 6.54
CA MET A 81 8.72 2.10 7.02
C MET A 81 9.80 1.19 7.61
N PHE A 82 9.40 0.16 8.36
CA PHE A 82 10.33 -0.88 8.84
C PHE A 82 10.98 -1.67 7.69
N HIS A 83 10.25 -1.89 6.60
CA HIS A 83 10.78 -2.52 5.40
C HIS A 83 11.80 -1.62 4.67
N LEU A 84 11.55 -0.31 4.59
CA LEU A 84 12.47 0.65 3.98
C LEU A 84 13.79 0.80 4.75
N ASN A 85 13.75 0.75 6.08
CA ASN A 85 14.98 0.83 6.91
C ASN A 85 15.95 -0.33 6.66
N HIS A 86 15.45 -1.42 6.08
CA HIS A 86 16.25 -2.57 5.67
C HIS A 86 16.33 -2.67 4.14
N GLY A 87 16.01 -1.63 3.38
CA GLY A 87 15.92 -1.72 1.92
C GLY A 87 17.28 -1.73 1.20
N ILE A 88 17.38 -2.58 0.18
CA ILE A 88 18.55 -2.83 -0.69
C ILE A 88 19.21 -1.54 -1.25
N ILE A 89 18.45 -0.46 -1.42
CA ILE A 89 18.93 0.78 -2.07
C ILE A 89 19.94 1.55 -1.19
N VAL A 90 20.00 1.29 0.12
CA VAL A 90 20.85 2.04 1.05
C VAL A 90 22.15 1.30 1.40
N THR A 91 22.32 0.04 0.97
CA THR A 91 23.47 -0.77 1.38
C THR A 91 24.31 -1.21 0.18
N ASP A 92 25.53 -0.69 0.06
CA ASP A 92 26.50 -0.95 -1.01
C ASP A 92 27.05 -2.40 -1.06
N THR A 93 26.37 -3.37 -0.44
CA THR A 93 26.92 -4.71 -0.16
C THR A 93 26.20 -5.86 -0.87
N LEU A 94 25.28 -5.61 -1.80
CA LEU A 94 24.67 -6.67 -2.62
C LEU A 94 25.40 -6.92 -3.94
N PHE A 95 25.88 -8.15 -4.13
CA PHE A 95 26.17 -8.69 -5.46
C PHE A 95 24.89 -9.25 -6.08
N ILE A 96 24.21 -8.44 -6.89
CA ILE A 96 23.08 -8.89 -7.73
C ILE A 96 23.66 -9.41 -9.06
N PRO A 97 23.41 -10.66 -9.47
CA PRO A 97 23.80 -11.11 -10.80
C PRO A 97 23.07 -10.29 -11.86
N ILE A 98 23.84 -9.85 -12.87
CA ILE A 98 23.42 -8.89 -13.89
C ILE A 98 22.13 -9.35 -14.61
N ASP A 99 21.95 -10.66 -14.79
CA ASP A 99 20.83 -11.27 -15.51
C ASP A 99 19.47 -11.06 -14.81
N HIS A 100 19.45 -10.89 -13.49
CA HIS A 100 18.21 -10.72 -12.70
C HIS A 100 18.06 -9.33 -12.06
N ALA A 101 19.08 -8.48 -12.18
CA ALA A 101 19.04 -7.08 -11.75
C ALA A 101 17.84 -6.26 -12.25
N PRO A 102 17.40 -6.35 -13.54
CA PRO A 102 16.24 -5.59 -13.99
C PRO A 102 14.94 -6.04 -13.31
N ALA A 103 14.73 -7.35 -13.14
CA ALA A 103 13.50 -7.90 -12.55
C ALA A 103 13.35 -7.53 -11.06
N ILE A 104 14.46 -7.50 -10.32
CA ILE A 104 14.47 -7.09 -8.91
C ILE A 104 14.13 -5.60 -8.77
N ARG A 105 14.73 -4.75 -9.62
CA ARG A 105 14.46 -3.30 -9.62
C ARG A 105 13.01 -2.98 -9.96
N THR A 106 12.44 -3.61 -10.98
CA THR A 106 11.03 -3.40 -11.35
C THR A 106 10.10 -3.82 -10.22
N THR A 107 10.37 -4.97 -9.60
CA THR A 107 9.60 -5.47 -8.47
C THR A 107 9.59 -4.50 -7.30
N TYR A 108 10.76 -3.96 -6.94
CA TYR A 108 10.89 -2.97 -5.88
C TYR A 108 10.10 -1.69 -6.21
N VAL A 109 10.30 -1.12 -7.41
CA VAL A 109 9.62 0.12 -7.82
C VAL A 109 8.10 -0.06 -7.86
N ILE A 110 7.60 -1.16 -8.43
CA ILE A 110 6.17 -1.46 -8.49
C ILE A 110 5.59 -1.59 -7.07
N SER A 111 6.28 -2.33 -6.19
CA SER A 111 5.85 -2.49 -4.79
C SER A 111 5.80 -1.15 -4.06
N PHE A 112 6.83 -0.32 -4.25
CA PHE A 112 6.92 1.01 -3.65
C PHE A 112 5.77 1.92 -4.11
N VAL A 113 5.53 2.02 -5.43
CA VAL A 113 4.46 2.84 -6.01
C VAL A 113 3.08 2.37 -5.56
N LEU A 114 2.83 1.05 -5.57
CA LEU A 114 1.53 0.51 -5.16
C LEU A 114 1.26 0.73 -3.67
N ILE A 115 2.26 0.63 -2.81
CA ILE A 115 2.12 0.90 -1.38
C ILE A 115 1.81 2.39 -1.16
N LEU A 116 2.54 3.30 -1.82
CA LEU A 116 2.25 4.73 -1.76
C LEU A 116 0.83 5.05 -2.27
N ALA A 117 0.42 4.45 -3.38
CA ALA A 117 -0.92 4.62 -3.91
C ALA A 117 -1.99 4.13 -2.93
N SER A 118 -1.76 2.97 -2.29
CA SER A 118 -2.68 2.39 -1.32
C SER A 118 -2.81 3.25 -0.06
N VAL A 119 -1.68 3.76 0.45
CA VAL A 119 -1.64 4.67 1.60
C VAL A 119 -2.34 5.99 1.25
N GLY A 120 -2.01 6.59 0.10
CA GLY A 120 -2.61 7.83 -0.38
C GLY A 120 -4.13 7.72 -0.54
N LEU A 121 -4.61 6.65 -1.17
CA LEU A 121 -6.05 6.38 -1.30
C LEU A 121 -6.72 6.11 0.05
N GLY A 122 -6.02 5.44 0.97
CA GLY A 122 -6.48 5.23 2.35
C GLY A 122 -6.76 6.55 3.06
N TYR A 123 -5.78 7.46 3.08
CA TYR A 123 -5.94 8.80 3.65
C TYR A 123 -7.00 9.62 2.92
N TYR A 124 -6.96 9.64 1.59
CA TYR A 124 -7.93 10.37 0.76
C TYR A 124 -9.37 9.92 1.04
N SER A 125 -9.60 8.62 1.16
CA SER A 125 -10.91 8.06 1.48
C SER A 125 -11.42 8.55 2.85
N HIS A 126 -10.53 8.73 3.83
CA HIS A 126 -10.92 9.25 5.14
C HIS A 126 -11.31 10.74 5.08
N PHE A 127 -10.51 11.57 4.39
CA PHE A 127 -10.77 13.01 4.27
C PHE A 127 -12.06 13.31 3.50
N LEU A 128 -12.24 12.70 2.33
CA LEU A 128 -13.42 12.92 1.48
C LEU A 128 -14.72 12.49 2.18
N LEU A 129 -14.68 11.37 2.90
CA LEU A 129 -15.87 10.82 3.57
C LEU A 129 -16.19 11.48 4.90
N GLY A 130 -15.22 12.22 5.47
CA GLY A 130 -15.43 13.15 6.57
C GLY A 130 -16.32 14.32 6.13
N CYS A 131 -15.92 15.04 5.08
CA CYS A 131 -16.64 16.21 4.59
C CYS A 131 -18.11 15.91 4.23
N CYS A 132 -18.39 14.77 3.61
CA CYS A 132 -19.77 14.44 3.22
C CYS A 132 -20.66 13.93 4.36
N LYS A 133 -20.14 13.53 5.53
CA LYS A 133 -21.00 13.00 6.63
C LYS A 133 -21.62 14.12 7.46
N ASP A 134 -20.94 15.26 7.48
CA ASP A 134 -21.36 16.41 8.24
C ASP A 134 -22.13 17.26 7.23
N HIS A 135 -23.47 17.13 7.21
CA HIS A 135 -24.36 17.88 6.32
C HIS A 135 -24.22 19.41 6.46
N GLU A 136 -23.39 19.89 7.38
CA GLU A 136 -23.01 21.30 7.59
C GLU A 136 -21.73 21.70 6.83
N CYS A 137 -20.83 20.76 6.48
CA CYS A 137 -19.53 21.07 5.87
C CYS A 137 -19.56 21.14 4.33
N CYS A 138 -20.59 20.56 3.69
CA CYS A 138 -20.74 20.63 2.23
C CYS A 138 -21.04 22.05 1.70
N GLN A 139 -21.37 23.03 2.56
CA GLN A 139 -21.52 24.42 2.13
C GLN A 139 -20.19 25.18 2.03
N GLU A 140 -19.12 24.72 2.68
CA GLU A 140 -17.84 25.43 2.67
C GLU A 140 -16.89 24.96 1.56
N CYS A 141 -16.92 23.68 1.17
CA CYS A 141 -16.05 23.20 0.08
C CYS A 141 -16.49 23.68 -1.33
N GLU A 142 -17.77 24.01 -1.54
CA GLU A 142 -18.22 24.65 -2.80
C GLU A 142 -18.07 26.19 -2.79
N CYS A 143 -17.73 26.81 -1.65
CA CYS A 143 -17.55 28.27 -1.56
C CYS A 143 -16.12 28.74 -1.89
N GLU A 144 -15.12 27.87 -1.93
CA GLU A 144 -13.73 28.28 -2.14
C GLU A 144 -13.32 28.32 -3.62
N GLU A 145 -13.94 27.53 -4.50
CA GLU A 145 -13.66 27.59 -5.95
C GLU A 145 -14.35 28.76 -6.69
N THR A 146 -15.23 29.52 -6.04
CA THR A 146 -15.88 30.70 -6.65
C THR A 146 -15.34 32.06 -6.20
N LYS A 147 -14.25 32.09 -5.41
CA LYS A 147 -13.61 33.35 -4.94
C LYS A 147 -12.25 33.68 -5.55
N GLU A 148 -11.81 32.98 -6.58
CA GLU A 148 -10.75 33.49 -7.48
C GLU A 148 -11.38 33.93 -8.81
N LYS A 149 -11.87 35.18 -8.80
CA LYS A 149 -12.06 36.01 -9.99
C LYS A 149 -11.30 37.31 -9.80
#